data_AF-A0A179SAY2-F1
#
_entry.id   AF-A0A179SAY2-F1
#
_cell.length_a   1.000
_cell.length_b   1.000
_cell.length_c   1.000
_cell.angle_alpha   90.00
_cell.angle_beta   90.00
_cell.angle_gamma   90.00
#
_symmetry.space_group_name_H-M   'P 1'
#
loop_
_entity.id
_entity.type
_entity.pdbx_description
1 polymer ?
#
loop_
_entity_poly.entity_id
_entity_poly.type
_entity_poly.pdbx_seq_one_letter_code
_entity_poly.pdbx_strand_id
1 'polypeptide(L)'
;MALGDEAGSWLELLRLDASPGISSERVPGFVAWNLSRGAAHPDPQESLRLRRLPFAEAVAEALSGAITDGPSVALLFCLAERARRGDLPSGLLELLRG
;
A
#
# COMPACT_ATOMS: atom_id res chain seq x y z
N MET A 1 -13.96 9.14 6.60
CA MET A 1 -13.41 8.50 7.82
C MET A 1 -11.95 8.21 7.52
N ALA A 2 -11.00 8.81 8.24
CA ALA A 2 -9.59 8.41 8.18
C ALA A 2 -9.43 7.00 8.80
N LEU A 3 -8.38 6.26 8.39
CA LEU A 3 -8.20 4.86 8.81
C LEU A 3 -8.04 4.71 10.32
N GLY A 4 -7.27 5.59 10.97
CA GLY A 4 -6.97 5.49 12.40
C GLY A 4 -6.26 4.19 12.80
N ASP A 5 -5.88 3.33 11.85
CA ASP A 5 -5.28 2.03 12.14
C ASP A 5 -3.79 2.18 12.49
N GLU A 6 -3.35 1.44 13.50
CA GLU A 6 -1.96 1.33 13.92
C GLU A 6 -1.42 -0.04 13.51
N ALA A 7 -0.28 -0.08 12.83
CA ALA A 7 0.33 -1.36 12.43
C ALA A 7 1.40 -1.80 13.43
N GLY A 8 1.30 -3.05 13.86
CA GLY A 8 2.35 -3.69 14.67
C GLY A 8 3.58 -4.09 13.85
N SER A 9 3.53 -4.01 12.51
CA SER A 9 4.66 -4.36 11.65
C SER A 9 4.65 -3.55 10.36
N TRP A 10 5.85 -3.17 9.91
CA TRP A 10 6.09 -2.37 8.72
C TRP A 10 7.29 -2.91 7.95
N LEU A 11 7.23 -2.82 6.62
CA LEU A 11 8.35 -3.11 5.73
C LEU A 11 8.37 -2.08 4.60
N GLU A 12 9.52 -1.45 4.41
CA GLU A 12 9.75 -0.61 3.24
C GLU A 12 9.82 -1.49 1.98
N LEU A 13 9.03 -1.13 0.97
CA LEU A 13 9.00 -1.84 -0.30
C LEU A 13 9.93 -1.18 -1.32
N LEU A 14 9.83 0.13 -1.46
CA LEU A 14 10.58 0.94 -2.42
C LEU A 14 10.56 2.41 -2.02
N ARG A 15 11.48 3.18 -2.62
CA ARG A 15 11.38 4.64 -2.72
C ARG A 15 11.37 5.01 -4.19
N LEU A 16 10.43 5.85 -4.59
CA LEU A 16 10.36 6.35 -5.96
C LEU A 16 10.35 7.87 -5.98
N ASP A 17 10.82 8.43 -7.09
CA ASP A 17 10.64 9.84 -7.40
C ASP A 17 9.33 9.99 -8.18
N ALA A 18 8.41 10.84 -7.70
CA ALA A 18 7.05 10.90 -8.24
C ALA A 18 7.01 11.45 -9.69
N SER A 19 7.82 12.47 -9.96
CA SER A 19 7.94 13.07 -11.29
C SER A 19 9.30 13.77 -11.44
N PRO A 20 10.38 13.01 -11.71
CA PRO A 20 11.75 13.54 -11.70
C PRO A 20 12.01 14.75 -12.61
N GLY A 21 11.17 14.94 -13.64
CA GLY A 21 11.27 16.08 -14.56
C GLY A 21 10.53 17.35 -14.10
N ILE A 22 9.69 17.26 -13.05
CA ILE A 22 8.84 18.35 -12.56
C ILE A 22 9.10 18.65 -11.08
N SER A 23 9.33 17.62 -10.28
CA SER A 23 9.41 17.71 -8.82
C SER A 23 10.55 16.83 -8.28
N SER A 24 11.17 17.28 -7.20
CA SER A 24 12.12 16.48 -6.40
C SER A 24 11.42 15.66 -5.31
N GLU A 25 10.09 15.53 -5.38
CA GLU A 25 9.30 14.75 -4.46
C GLU A 25 9.70 13.27 -4.48
N ARG A 26 9.95 12.73 -3.28
CA ARG A 26 10.24 11.32 -3.06
C ARG A 26 9.10 10.68 -2.29
N VAL A 27 8.67 9.52 -2.77
CA VAL A 27 7.59 8.75 -2.19
C VAL A 27 8.17 7.45 -1.63
N PRO A 28 8.53 7.41 -0.33
CA PRO A 28 8.85 6.15 0.32
C PRO A 28 7.56 5.36 0.55
N GLY A 29 7.54 4.11 0.11
CA GLY A 29 6.36 3.27 0.20
C GLY A 29 6.58 2.04 1.06
N PHE A 30 5.58 1.74 1.90
CA PHE A 30 5.64 0.69 2.90
C PHE A 30 4.43 -0.24 2.77
N VAL A 31 4.62 -1.49 3.19
CA VAL A 31 3.52 -2.39 3.54
C VAL A 31 3.41 -2.50 5.05
N ALA A 32 2.18 -2.46 5.55
CA ALA A 32 1.86 -2.52 6.97
C ALA A 32 0.92 -3.70 7.22
N TRP A 33 1.16 -4.45 8.30
CA TRP A 33 0.31 -5.54 8.72
C TRP A 33 0.26 -5.65 10.24
N ASN A 34 -0.52 -6.61 10.75
CA ASN A 34 -0.91 -6.64 12.17
C ASN A 34 -1.60 -5.32 12.57
N LEU A 35 -2.58 -4.91 11.76
CA LEU A 35 -3.32 -3.67 11.98
C LEU A 35 -4.23 -3.83 13.19
N SER A 36 -4.18 -2.83 14.07
CA SER A 36 -5.09 -2.65 15.19
C SER A 36 -5.81 -1.32 15.03
N ARG A 37 -7.04 -1.24 15.54
CA ARG A 37 -7.85 -0.04 15.39
C ARG A 37 -7.41 1.01 16.40
N GLY A 38 -6.88 2.12 15.93
CA GLY A 38 -6.59 3.30 16.73
C GLY A 38 -7.62 4.42 16.52
N ALA A 39 -7.30 5.61 17.04
CA ALA A 39 -8.14 6.79 16.92
C ALA A 39 -7.95 7.46 15.55
N ALA A 40 -9.02 7.56 14.76
CA ALA A 40 -9.01 8.32 13.52
C ALA A 40 -9.08 9.82 13.82
N HIS A 41 -8.13 10.60 13.27
CA HIS A 41 -8.11 12.05 13.40
C HIS A 41 -8.01 12.70 12.01
N PRO A 42 -9.07 12.63 11.17
CA PRO A 42 -9.05 13.18 9.83
C PRO A 42 -8.84 14.70 9.85
N ASP A 43 -8.10 15.22 8.87
CA ASP A 43 -8.09 16.66 8.60
C ASP A 43 -9.45 17.07 8.01
N PRO A 44 -10.07 18.20 8.45
CA PRO A 44 -11.34 18.68 7.92
C PRO A 44 -11.37 18.84 6.39
N GLN A 45 -10.22 19.07 5.75
CA GLN A 45 -10.08 19.25 4.31
C GLN A 45 -9.94 17.92 3.55
N GLU A 46 -9.79 16.80 4.27
CA GLU A 46 -9.50 15.49 3.70
C GLU A 46 -10.77 14.63 3.56
N SER A 47 -11.27 14.47 2.33
CA SER A 47 -12.45 13.64 2.04
C SER A 47 -12.07 12.22 1.65
N LEU A 48 -11.77 11.36 2.64
CA LEU A 48 -11.43 9.95 2.41
C LEU A 48 -12.63 8.99 2.49
N ARG A 49 -12.70 8.07 1.53
CA ARG A 49 -13.55 6.87 1.57
C ARG A 49 -12.70 5.63 1.71
N LEU A 50 -13.08 4.77 2.66
CA LEU A 50 -12.38 3.53 2.92
C LEU A 50 -12.96 2.40 2.07
N ARG A 51 -12.09 1.65 1.40
CA ARG A 51 -12.43 0.43 0.68
C ARG A 51 -11.44 -0.66 1.06
N ARG A 52 -11.95 -1.82 1.46
CA ARG A 52 -11.16 -3.02 1.74
C ARG A 52 -11.37 -4.00 0.60
N LEU A 53 -10.29 -4.57 0.09
CA LEU A 53 -10.28 -5.51 -1.02
C LEU A 53 -9.30 -6.63 -0.72
N PRO A 54 -9.53 -7.85 -1.24
CA PRO A 54 -8.49 -8.85 -1.35
C PRO A 54 -7.29 -8.31 -2.13
N PHE A 55 -6.09 -8.71 -1.73
CA PHE A 55 -4.86 -8.23 -2.37
C PHE A 55 -4.82 -8.53 -3.87
N ALA A 56 -5.26 -9.74 -4.26
CA ALA A 56 -5.33 -10.14 -5.67
C ALA A 56 -6.25 -9.24 -6.51
N GLU A 57 -7.37 -8.78 -5.93
CA GLU A 57 -8.27 -7.83 -6.60
C GLU A 57 -7.64 -6.45 -6.75
N ALA A 58 -6.95 -5.96 -5.73
CA ALA A 58 -6.22 -4.68 -5.83
C ALA A 58 -5.15 -4.72 -6.93
N VAL A 59 -4.41 -5.83 -7.06
CA VAL A 59 -3.45 -6.03 -8.16
C VAL A 59 -4.16 -6.08 -9.51
N ALA A 60 -5.30 -6.76 -9.62
CA ALA A 60 -6.10 -6.80 -10.84
C ALA A 60 -6.64 -5.41 -11.24
N GLU A 61 -7.05 -4.60 -10.28
CA GLU A 61 -7.50 -3.23 -10.52
C GLU A 61 -6.37 -2.29 -10.95
N ALA A 62 -5.15 -2.49 -10.43
CA ALA A 62 -3.98 -1.78 -10.92
C ALA A 62 -3.64 -2.18 -12.37
N LEU A 63 -3.76 -3.47 -12.71
CA LEU A 63 -3.52 -3.96 -14.07
C LEU A 63 -4.58 -3.46 -15.08
N SER A 64 -5.84 -3.37 -14.66
CA SER A 64 -6.94 -2.89 -15.51
C SER A 64 -6.98 -1.37 -15.67
N GLY A 65 -6.21 -0.63 -14.86
CA GLY A 65 -6.24 0.82 -14.81
C GLY A 65 -7.41 1.40 -14.01
N ALA A 66 -8.09 0.60 -13.19
CA ALA A 66 -9.05 1.10 -12.20
C ALA A 66 -8.33 1.80 -11.03
N ILE A 67 -7.12 1.36 -10.68
CA ILE A 67 -6.18 2.09 -9.83
C ILE A 67 -5.12 2.72 -10.74
N THR A 68 -5.04 4.04 -10.74
CA THR A 68 -4.16 4.82 -11.64
C THR A 68 -3.10 5.65 -10.92
N ASP A 69 -3.18 5.75 -9.59
CA ASP A 69 -2.17 6.45 -8.79
C ASP A 69 -0.83 5.73 -8.90
N GLY A 70 0.19 6.44 -9.41
CA GLY A 70 1.50 5.87 -9.75
C GLY A 70 2.17 5.14 -8.58
N PRO A 71 2.31 5.78 -7.40
CA PRO A 71 2.85 5.12 -6.21
C PRO A 71 2.04 3.89 -5.78
N SER A 72 0.71 3.96 -5.78
CA SER A 72 -0.15 2.82 -5.44
C SER A 72 0.08 1.64 -6.37
N VAL A 73 0.12 1.87 -7.69
CA VAL A 73 0.39 0.84 -8.70
C VAL A 73 1.78 0.23 -8.50
N ALA A 74 2.82 1.07 -8.31
CA ALA A 74 4.18 0.61 -8.09
C ALA A 74 4.31 -0.27 -6.83
N LEU A 75 3.66 0.11 -5.73
CA LEU A 75 3.70 -0.63 -4.47
C LEU A 75 2.96 -1.97 -4.56
N LEU A 76 1.79 -2.00 -5.20
CA LEU A 76 1.03 -3.24 -5.41
C LEU A 76 1.84 -4.25 -6.21
N PHE A 77 2.49 -3.82 -7.31
CA PHE A 77 3.31 -4.71 -8.13
C PHE A 77 4.61 -5.12 -7.47
N CYS A 78 5.26 -4.22 -6.72
CA CYS A 78 6.44 -4.56 -5.93
C CYS A 78 6.11 -5.63 -4.89
N LEU A 79 5.02 -5.45 -4.14
CA LEU A 79 4.58 -6.41 -3.14
C LEU A 79 4.25 -7.77 -3.78
N ALA A 80 3.54 -7.76 -4.91
CA ALA A 80 3.20 -8.99 -5.63
C ALA A 80 4.45 -9.75 -6.12
N GLU A 81 5.42 -9.03 -6.71
CA GLU A 81 6.66 -9.65 -7.20
C GLU A 81 7.52 -10.19 -6.05
N ARG A 82 7.63 -9.46 -4.94
CA ARG A 82 8.36 -9.93 -3.75
C ARG A 82 7.67 -11.14 -3.11
N ALA A 83 6.33 -11.16 -3.08
CA ALA A 83 5.57 -12.31 -2.60
C ALA A 83 5.79 -13.54 -3.48
N ARG A 84 5.79 -13.35 -4.80
CA ARG A 84 6.07 -14.40 -5.79
C ARG A 84 7.47 -14.99 -5.64
N ARG A 85 8.47 -14.16 -5.31
CA ARG A 85 9.85 -14.60 -5.04
C ARG A 85 10.02 -15.27 -3.66
N GLY A 86 9.09 -15.03 -2.73
CA GLY A 86 9.24 -15.45 -1.34
C GLY A 86 10.14 -14.52 -0.51
N ASP A 87 10.41 -13.31 -1.00
CA ASP A 87 11.37 -12.35 -0.40
C ASP A 87 10.68 -11.41 0.61
N LEU A 88 9.70 -11.93 1.34
CA LEU A 88 8.93 -11.22 2.35
C LEU A 88 8.93 -12.00 3.67
N PRO A 89 8.72 -11.33 4.83
CA PRO A 89 8.53 -11.99 6.11
C PRO A 89 7.43 -13.06 6.02
N SER A 90 7.63 -14.21 6.67
CA SER A 90 6.68 -15.34 6.62
C SER A 90 5.26 -14.96 7.00
N GLY A 91 5.08 -14.20 8.09
CA GLY A 91 3.76 -13.73 8.52
C GLY A 91 3.06 -12.83 7.49
N LEU A 92 3.82 -12.07 6.69
CA LEU A 92 3.25 -11.29 5.59
C LEU A 92 2.90 -12.19 4.39
N LEU A 93 3.76 -13.15 4.05
CA LEU A 93 3.46 -14.12 2.98
C LEU A 93 2.18 -14.92 3.27
N GLU A 94 1.96 -15.31 4.52
CA GLU A 94 0.75 -16.01 4.94
C GLU A 94 -0.49 -15.15 4.74
N LEU A 95 -0.44 -13.87 5.11
CA LEU A 95 -1.54 -12.92 4.92
C LEU A 95 -1.87 -12.67 3.44
N LEU A 96 -0.88 -12.72 2.55
CA LEU A 96 -1.10 -12.51 1.11
C LEU A 96 -1.63 -13.75 0.37
N ARG A 97 -1.65 -14.92 1.02
CA ARG A 97 -2.18 -16.18 0.47
C ARG A 97 -3.64 -16.42 0.80
N GLY A 98 -4.16 -15.77 1.86
CA GLY A 98 -5.56 -15.84 2.28
C GLY A 98 -6.45 -14.88 1.51
#